data_AF-A0AAV6MBM9-F1
#
_entry.id   AF-A0AAV6MBM9-F1
#
_cell.length_a   1.000
_cell.length_b   1.000
_cell.length_c   1.000
_cell.angle_alpha   90.00
_cell.angle_beta   90.00
_cell.angle_gamma   90.00
#
_symmetry.space_group_name_H-M   'P 1'
#
loop_
_entity.id
_entity.type
_entity.pdbx_description
1 polymer ?
#
loop_
_entity_poly.entity_id
_entity_poly.type
_entity_poly.pdbx_seq_one_letter_code
_entity_poly.pdbx_strand_id
1 'polypeptide(L)'
;MADDAKDKVDRDRIFKRFDANGDGRISASELGESLKTLGSVTPDEVQRMMAEIDTDGDGYISYEEFTDFACANRGLIRDVAKIF
;
A
#
# COMPACT_ATOMS: atom_id res chain seq x y z
N MET A 1 -11.60 15.32 -15.61
CA MET A 1 -12.01 15.59 -14.22
C MET A 1 -12.61 14.40 -13.48
N ALA A 2 -12.79 13.21 -14.08
CA ALA A 2 -13.39 12.04 -13.40
C ALA A 2 -12.37 11.08 -12.76
N ASP A 3 -11.08 11.30 -13.01
CA ASP A 3 -10.01 10.37 -12.65
C ASP A 3 -9.54 10.55 -11.19
N ASP A 4 -9.56 11.78 -10.67
CA ASP A 4 -9.07 12.13 -9.33
C ASP A 4 -9.93 11.53 -8.19
N ALA A 5 -11.25 11.49 -8.37
CA ALA A 5 -12.16 10.94 -7.37
C ALA A 5 -12.05 9.42 -7.27
N LYS A 6 -11.81 8.75 -8.40
CA LYS A 6 -11.68 7.29 -8.45
C LYS A 6 -10.39 6.83 -7.79
N ASP A 7 -9.31 7.57 -8.02
CA ASP A 7 -8.02 7.31 -7.42
C ASP A 7 -8.01 7.39 -5.90
N LYS A 8 -8.73 8.37 -5.34
CA LYS A 8 -8.90 8.48 -3.88
C LYS A 8 -9.65 7.29 -3.29
N VAL A 9 -10.68 6.82 -4.00
CA VAL A 9 -11.48 5.66 -3.58
C VAL A 9 -10.66 4.38 -3.67
N ASP A 10 -9.93 4.17 -4.77
CA ASP A 10 -9.06 3.01 -4.94
C ASP A 10 -7.97 2.99 -3.85
N ARG A 11 -7.35 4.13 -3.55
CA ARG A 11 -6.41 4.28 -2.43
C ARG A 11 -7.00 3.86 -1.09
N ASP A 12 -8.16 4.40 -0.72
CA ASP A 12 -8.82 4.10 0.56
C ASP A 12 -9.21 2.62 0.67
N ARG A 13 -9.65 2.03 -0.46
CA ARG A 13 -10.04 0.63 -0.54
C ARG A 13 -8.84 -0.29 -0.41
N ILE A 14 -7.73 0.03 -1.08
CA ILE A 14 -6.48 -0.70 -0.96
C ILE A 14 -5.93 -0.55 0.45
N PHE A 15 -5.91 0.66 0.99
CA PHE A 15 -5.41 0.91 2.33
C PHE A 15 -6.12 0.04 3.38
N LYS A 16 -7.45 0.02 3.38
CA LYS A 16 -8.28 -0.84 4.24
C LYS A 16 -8.14 -2.35 3.97
N ARG A 17 -7.65 -2.74 2.81
CA ARG A 17 -7.41 -4.15 2.48
C ARG A 17 -6.07 -4.63 3.00
N PHE A 18 -5.08 -3.73 3.02
CA PHE A 18 -3.75 -4.01 3.55
C PHE A 18 -3.73 -3.85 5.08
N ASP A 19 -4.44 -2.87 5.63
CA ASP A 19 -4.67 -2.65 7.07
C ASP A 19 -5.64 -3.70 7.63
N ALA A 20 -5.10 -4.85 8.03
CA ALA A 20 -5.88 -6.00 8.51
C ALA A 20 -6.32 -5.83 9.96
N ASN A 21 -5.51 -5.13 10.75
CA ASN A 21 -5.76 -4.75 12.13
C ASN A 21 -6.63 -3.46 12.25
N GLY A 22 -6.77 -2.67 11.18
CA GLY A 22 -7.65 -1.50 11.14
C GLY A 22 -7.10 -0.31 11.92
N ASP A 23 -5.78 -0.24 12.10
CA ASP A 23 -5.13 0.78 12.93
C ASP A 23 -4.88 2.09 12.16
N GLY A 24 -5.15 2.09 10.85
CA GLY A 24 -4.94 3.25 9.99
C GLY A 24 -3.50 3.39 9.51
N ARG A 25 -2.73 2.28 9.58
CA ARG A 25 -1.33 2.15 9.14
C ARG A 25 -1.14 0.74 8.60
N ILE A 26 -0.17 0.55 7.71
CA ILE A 26 0.15 -0.79 7.19
C ILE A 26 1.51 -1.18 7.74
N SER A 27 1.58 -2.26 8.50
CA SER A 27 2.85 -2.79 8.99
C SER A 27 3.59 -3.63 7.94
N ALA A 28 4.90 -3.84 8.09
CA ALA A 28 5.68 -4.68 7.19
C ALA A 28 5.14 -6.13 7.08
N SER A 29 4.59 -6.64 8.18
CA SER A 29 3.92 -7.95 8.18
C SER A 29 2.67 -7.95 7.29
N GLU A 30 1.83 -6.94 7.42
CA GLU A 30 0.57 -6.82 6.66
C GLU A 30 0.79 -6.52 5.18
N LEU A 31 1.77 -5.65 4.89
CA LEU A 31 2.24 -5.41 3.54
C LEU A 31 2.74 -6.73 2.94
N GLY A 32 3.50 -7.52 3.70
CA GLY A 32 4.03 -8.81 3.25
C GLY A 32 2.97 -9.88 3.00
N GLU A 33 1.93 -9.97 3.84
CA GLU A 33 0.81 -10.90 3.62
C GLU A 33 -0.01 -10.52 2.38
N SER A 34 -0.24 -9.22 2.19
CA SER A 34 -0.96 -8.69 1.03
C SER A 34 -0.15 -8.87 -0.25
N LEU A 35 1.16 -8.59 -0.20
CA LEU A 35 2.08 -8.78 -1.32
C LEU A 35 2.28 -10.25 -1.68
N LYS A 36 2.30 -11.16 -0.69
CA LYS A 36 2.29 -12.62 -0.93
C LYS A 36 1.11 -13.08 -1.77
N THR A 37 -0.02 -12.39 -1.63
CA THR A 37 -1.23 -12.68 -2.41
C THR A 37 -1.12 -12.16 -3.85
N LEU A 38 -0.38 -11.07 -4.06
CA LEU A 38 -0.14 -10.47 -5.38
C LEU A 38 0.99 -11.16 -6.17
N GLY A 39 1.95 -11.77 -5.47
CA GLY A 39 3.10 -12.44 -6.06
C GLY A 39 4.02 -13.04 -4.99
N SER A 40 4.94 -13.90 -5.41
CA SER A 40 5.85 -14.61 -4.50
C SER A 40 6.98 -13.70 -4.01
N VAL A 41 6.65 -12.69 -3.21
CA VAL A 41 7.61 -11.74 -2.63
C VAL A 41 8.05 -12.21 -1.25
N THR A 42 9.34 -12.09 -0.95
CA THR A 42 9.93 -12.50 0.33
C THR A 42 9.83 -11.37 1.36
N PRO A 43 9.81 -11.66 2.67
CA PRO A 43 9.78 -10.64 3.71
C PRO A 43 10.96 -9.65 3.62
N ASP A 44 12.12 -10.09 3.14
CA ASP A 44 13.27 -9.21 2.86
C ASP A 44 12.96 -8.17 1.78
N GLU A 45 12.30 -8.58 0.69
CA GLU A 45 11.91 -7.68 -0.39
C GLU A 45 10.82 -6.70 0.07
N VAL A 46 9.87 -7.20 0.87
CA VAL A 46 8.83 -6.39 1.51
C VAL A 46 9.48 -5.33 2.40
N GLN A 47 10.49 -5.70 3.19
CA GLN A 47 11.17 -4.77 4.09
C GLN A 47 11.98 -3.71 3.32
N ARG A 48 12.56 -4.07 2.16
CA ARG A 48 13.20 -3.10 1.26
C ARG A 48 12.20 -2.14 0.64
N MET A 49 11.10 -2.65 0.11
CA MET A 49 10.02 -1.82 -0.43
C MET A 49 9.41 -0.93 0.66
N MET A 50 9.26 -1.46 1.87
CA MET A 50 8.80 -0.71 3.03
C MET A 50 9.75 0.44 3.30
N ALA A 51 11.05 0.20 3.39
CA ALA A 51 12.05 1.25 3.63
C ALA A 51 12.16 2.28 2.49
N GLU A 52 11.71 1.96 1.27
CA GLU A 52 11.61 2.93 0.18
C GLU A 52 10.35 3.82 0.27
N ILE A 53 9.30 3.35 0.95
CA ILE A 53 8.01 4.06 1.09
C ILE A 53 7.95 4.79 2.45
N ASP A 54 8.32 4.09 3.51
CA ASP A 54 8.42 4.56 4.89
C ASP A 54 9.58 5.56 4.99
N THR A 55 9.22 6.83 4.97
CA THR A 55 10.19 7.94 4.97
C THR A 55 10.53 8.35 6.41
N ASP A 56 9.62 8.09 7.35
CA ASP A 56 9.81 8.39 8.76
C ASP A 56 10.62 7.29 9.48
N GLY A 57 10.63 6.07 8.92
CA GLY A 57 11.37 4.93 9.44
C GLY A 57 10.71 4.28 10.66
N ASP A 58 9.40 4.46 10.83
CA ASP A 58 8.63 3.90 11.96
C ASP A 58 8.36 2.39 11.76
N GLY A 59 8.61 1.86 10.56
CA GLY A 59 8.30 0.48 10.17
C GLY A 59 6.83 0.27 9.81
N TYR A 60 6.10 1.37 9.58
CA TYR A 60 4.69 1.41 9.24
C TYR A 60 4.46 2.42 8.11
N ILE A 61 3.59 2.10 7.15
CA ILE A 61 3.18 3.03 6.11
C ILE A 61 1.89 3.71 6.58
N SER A 62 1.98 5.00 6.84
CA SER A 62 0.83 5.82 7.20
C SER A 62 -0.04 6.13 5.99
N TYR A 63 -1.30 6.51 6.21
CA TYR A 63 -2.19 6.91 5.12
C TYR A 63 -1.58 8.01 4.24
N GLU A 64 -0.88 8.98 4.82
CA GLU A 64 -0.21 10.06 4.07
C GLU A 64 0.91 9.52 3.16
N GLU A 65 1.79 8.67 3.68
CA GLU A 65 2.89 8.04 2.91
C GLU A 65 2.35 7.13 1.81
N PHE A 66 1.31 6.37 2.11
CA PHE A 66 0.60 5.57 1.11
C PHE A 66 -0.01 6.46 0.02
N THR A 67 -0.58 7.60 0.40
CA THR A 67 -1.24 8.53 -0.54
C THR A 67 -0.22 9.19 -1.46
N ASP A 68 0.96 9.54 -0.95
CA ASP A 68 2.08 10.08 -1.70
C ASP A 68 2.64 9.04 -2.67
N PHE A 69 2.92 7.83 -2.18
CA PHE A 69 3.36 6.71 -3.00
C PHE A 69 2.36 6.35 -4.10
N ALA A 70 1.07 6.32 -3.78
CA ALA A 70 0.00 6.05 -4.73
C ALA A 70 -0.14 7.15 -5.79
N CYS A 71 0.16 8.41 -5.43
CA CYS A 71 0.19 9.51 -6.38
C CYS A 71 1.38 9.38 -7.34
N ALA A 72 2.54 8.97 -6.83
CA ALA A 72 3.74 8.70 -7.62
C ALA A 72 3.60 7.43 -8.50
N ASN A 73 2.93 6.39 -7.99
CA ASN A 73 2.83 5.05 -8.60
C ASN A 73 1.38 4.64 -8.87
N ARG A 74 0.67 5.51 -9.60
CA ARG A 74 -0.75 5.35 -9.93
C ARG A 74 -1.09 4.05 -10.66
N GLY A 75 -0.14 3.50 -11.43
CA GLY A 75 -0.31 2.22 -12.14
C GLY A 75 -0.44 1.04 -11.17
N LEU A 76 0.42 1.00 -10.15
CA LEU A 76 0.51 -0.11 -9.21
C LEU A 76 -0.79 -0.26 -8.40
N ILE A 77 -1.25 0.85 -7.81
CA ILE A 77 -2.51 0.89 -7.03
C ILE A 77 -3.69 0.43 -7.87
N ARG A 78 -3.71 0.77 -9.15
CA ARG A 78 -4.82 0.44 -10.05
C ARG A 78 -4.82 -1.03 -10.44
N ASP A 79 -3.67 -1.68 -10.52
CA ASP A 79 -3.59 -3.12 -10.78
C ASP A 79 -3.89 -3.93 -9.52
N VAL A 80 -3.42 -3.49 -8.36
CA VAL A 80 -3.79 -4.06 -7.06
C VAL A 80 -5.30 -3.94 -6.84
N ALA A 81 -5.92 -2.79 -7.14
CA ALA A 81 -7.36 -2.56 -6.97
C ALA A 81 -8.26 -3.38 -7.91
N LYS A 82 -7.71 -4.02 -8.94
CA LYS A 82 -8.44 -4.97 -9.79
C LYS A 82 -8.34 -6.41 -9.27
N ILE A 83 -7.32 -6.71 -8.48
CA ILE A 83 -7.06 -8.05 -7.94
C ILE A 83 -7.95 -8.30 -6.70
N PHE A 84 -8.27 -7.24 -5.95
CA PHE A 84 -9.06 -7.30 -4.71
C PHE A 84 -10.44 -6.62 -4.83
#